data_AF-A0A484XJR6-F1
#
_entry.id   AF-A0A484XJR6-F1
#
_cell.length_a   1.000
_cell.length_b   1.000
_cell.length_c   1.000
_cell.angle_alpha   90.00
_cell.angle_beta   90.00
_cell.angle_gamma   90.00
#
_symmetry.space_group_name_H-M   'P 1'
#
loop_
_entity.id
_entity.type
_entity.pdbx_description
1 polymer ?
#
loop_
_entity_poly.entity_id
_entity_poly.type
_entity_poly.pdbx_seq_one_letter_code
_entity_poly.pdbx_strand_id
1 'polypeptide(L)'
;MTHSPATHALSVNPATGETLAAYPWATSDEVQHAIALADSGFRQWRNESVAHRAQKLRDLGATLRNRAEEMAKMMSREMGKPILQARAEVAKSASLCDWYAEHGPAMLRTEATQVENNNAVIEYRPLGPILAVMPWNFPLWQVLRGAVPVLLAGNSYLLKHAPNVLGSAQLIAQIFTEADFPEGVFGWVNATNEGVSQAINDRRIAAITVTGSVRAGAAIGAQAGAALKKCVLELGGSDPFIVLNDADLDLALKAAVAGRYQNTGQVCAAAKRFIVEEGIADRFTERFVQATAALKMGAPDQEENYLGPMARYDLRDELHQQVQATLAEGATLLLGGEKVAGKGNYYAPTVLGNVTPEMTAFRQELFGPVAAITVAKRCGTCPRTCQRQRLWPIRDGVYRKPRAGREIRSRAGVRRGVHQWL
;
A
#
# COMPACT_ATOMS: atom_id res chain seq x y z
N MET A 1 20.85 5.58 27.89
CA MET A 1 21.44 5.34 26.56
C MET A 1 20.63 6.14 25.55
N THR A 2 21.26 6.91 24.68
CA THR A 2 20.55 7.70 23.66
C THR A 2 20.16 6.79 22.49
N HIS A 3 18.87 6.51 22.33
CA HIS A 3 18.35 5.77 21.17
C HIS A 3 18.43 6.68 19.93
N SER A 4 18.99 6.17 18.83
CA SER A 4 19.16 6.92 17.59
C SER A 4 18.74 6.08 16.38
N PRO A 5 18.34 6.68 15.25
CA PRO A 5 18.04 5.95 14.02
C PRO A 5 19.21 5.10 13.50
N ALA A 6 20.46 5.42 13.89
CA ALA A 6 21.64 4.65 13.52
C ALA A 6 21.71 3.29 14.24
N THR A 7 21.23 3.23 15.48
CA THR A 7 21.32 2.02 16.32
C THR A 7 19.98 1.32 16.51
N HIS A 8 18.86 2.02 16.30
CA HIS A 8 17.51 1.53 16.54
C HIS A 8 16.55 1.94 15.42
N ALA A 9 15.54 1.10 15.22
CA ALA A 9 14.28 1.49 14.61
C ALA A 9 13.40 2.20 15.67
N LEU A 10 12.84 3.35 15.33
CA LEU A 10 12.05 4.16 16.27
C LEU A 10 10.59 4.23 15.82
N SER A 11 9.69 3.84 16.71
CA SER A 11 8.25 4.11 16.58
C SER A 11 7.95 5.42 17.32
N VAL A 12 7.43 6.40 16.60
CA VAL A 12 7.07 7.73 17.13
C VAL A 12 5.61 7.96 16.80
N ASN A 13 4.80 8.38 17.78
CA ASN A 13 3.41 8.70 17.54
C ASN A 13 3.32 10.01 16.73
N PRO A 14 2.85 9.98 15.47
CA PRO A 14 2.83 11.17 14.64
C PRO A 14 1.79 12.21 15.10
N ALA A 15 0.83 11.85 15.95
CA ALA A 15 -0.15 12.80 16.47
C ALA A 15 0.43 13.67 17.60
N THR A 16 1.39 13.13 18.38
CA THR A 16 1.93 13.78 19.58
C THR A 16 3.42 14.12 19.48
N GLY A 17 4.16 13.46 18.58
CA GLY A 17 5.62 13.52 18.46
C GLY A 17 6.38 12.71 19.52
N GLU A 18 5.67 11.95 20.36
CA GLU A 18 6.27 11.16 21.42
C GLU A 18 6.84 9.84 20.90
N THR A 19 8.03 9.47 21.39
CA THR A 19 8.60 8.14 21.08
C THR A 19 7.80 7.07 21.83
N LEU A 20 7.25 6.12 21.07
CA LEU A 20 6.50 4.98 21.59
C LEU A 20 7.43 3.85 22.01
N ALA A 21 8.41 3.54 21.16
CA ALA A 21 9.35 2.45 21.38
C ALA A 21 10.62 2.63 20.52
N ALA A 22 11.71 2.00 20.97
CA ALA A 22 12.97 1.91 20.26
C ALA A 22 13.39 0.44 20.20
N TYR A 23 13.65 -0.06 19.00
CA TYR A 23 14.00 -1.47 18.77
C TYR A 23 15.41 -1.54 18.19
N PRO A 24 16.35 -2.25 18.83
CA PRO A 24 17.68 -2.40 18.27
C PRO A 24 17.60 -3.09 16.90
N TRP A 25 18.47 -2.69 15.98
CA TRP A 25 18.61 -3.40 14.73
C TRP A 25 19.12 -4.81 14.97
N ALA A 26 18.60 -5.78 14.21
CA ALA A 26 19.08 -7.15 14.24
C ALA A 26 20.55 -7.21 13.81
N THR A 27 21.34 -7.93 14.58
CA THR A 27 22.71 -8.33 14.25
C THR A 27 22.73 -9.26 13.04
N SER A 28 23.90 -9.43 12.41
CA SER A 28 24.10 -10.39 11.32
C SER A 28 23.68 -11.81 11.70
N ASP A 29 23.93 -12.22 12.95
CA ASP A 29 23.59 -13.55 13.47
C ASP A 29 22.08 -13.71 13.67
N GLU A 30 21.38 -12.68 14.14
CA GLU A 30 19.91 -12.69 14.25
C GLU A 30 19.23 -12.73 12.88
N VAL A 31 19.77 -11.99 11.89
CA VAL A 31 19.31 -12.09 10.49
C VAL A 31 19.53 -13.50 9.96
N GLN A 32 20.70 -14.09 10.22
CA GLN A 32 21.02 -15.44 9.79
C GLN A 32 20.11 -16.49 10.44
N HIS A 33 19.80 -16.32 11.73
CA HIS A 33 18.87 -17.16 12.47
C HIS A 33 17.45 -17.07 11.88
N ALA A 34 16.96 -15.85 11.60
CA ALA A 34 15.64 -15.65 10.99
C ALA A 34 15.53 -16.33 9.61
N ILE A 35 16.59 -16.28 8.79
CA ILE A 35 16.63 -16.99 7.48
C ILE A 35 16.64 -18.50 7.70
N ALA A 36 17.41 -19.01 8.67
CA ALA A 36 17.45 -20.44 8.98
C ALA A 36 16.08 -20.97 9.44
N LEU A 37 15.39 -20.21 10.27
CA LEU A 37 14.07 -20.55 10.76
C LEU A 37 13.04 -20.55 9.62
N ALA A 38 13.09 -19.55 8.73
CA ALA A 38 12.24 -19.50 7.55
C ALA A 38 12.44 -20.70 6.61
N ASP A 39 13.69 -21.16 6.41
CA ASP A 39 14.00 -22.36 5.62
C ASP A 39 13.47 -23.64 6.30
N SER A 40 13.66 -23.77 7.61
CA SER A 40 13.14 -24.91 8.39
C SER A 40 11.61 -24.99 8.33
N GLY A 41 10.93 -23.87 8.58
CA GLY A 41 9.48 -23.76 8.48
C GLY A 41 8.98 -24.10 7.07
N PHE A 42 9.65 -23.62 6.03
CA PHE A 42 9.34 -23.97 4.64
C PHE A 42 9.45 -25.49 4.37
N ARG A 43 10.51 -26.15 4.85
CA ARG A 43 10.74 -27.60 4.62
C ARG A 43 9.61 -28.45 5.18
N GLN A 44 8.99 -28.03 6.28
CA GLN A 44 7.82 -28.68 6.86
C GLN A 44 6.56 -28.30 6.07
N TRP A 45 6.32 -26.99 5.91
CA TRP A 45 5.10 -26.43 5.34
C TRP A 45 4.81 -26.81 3.88
N ARG A 46 5.86 -27.02 3.08
CA ARG A 46 5.73 -27.46 1.68
C ARG A 46 5.11 -28.85 1.53
N ASN A 47 5.13 -29.67 2.59
CA ASN A 47 4.56 -31.01 2.60
C ASN A 47 3.10 -31.03 3.08
N GLU A 48 2.61 -29.93 3.66
CA GLU A 48 1.23 -29.82 4.09
C GLU A 48 0.26 -29.83 2.90
N SER A 49 -0.94 -30.37 3.11
CA SER A 49 -1.97 -30.31 2.07
C SER A 49 -2.45 -28.87 1.86
N VAL A 50 -2.83 -28.52 0.62
CA VAL A 50 -3.42 -27.19 0.34
C VAL A 50 -4.68 -26.93 1.17
N ALA A 51 -5.44 -27.98 1.50
CA ALA A 51 -6.62 -27.89 2.37
C ALA A 51 -6.25 -27.51 3.81
N HIS A 52 -5.18 -28.11 4.36
CA HIS A 52 -4.66 -27.74 5.69
C HIS A 52 -4.18 -26.28 5.68
N ARG A 53 -3.40 -25.88 4.68
CA ARG A 53 -2.93 -24.48 4.55
C ARG A 53 -4.09 -23.48 4.44
N ALA A 54 -5.13 -23.82 3.68
CA ALA A 54 -6.35 -23.02 3.60
C ALA A 54 -7.08 -22.93 4.95
N GLN A 55 -7.09 -24.01 5.74
CA GLN A 55 -7.66 -23.96 7.09
C GLN A 55 -6.88 -23.00 8.00
N LYS A 56 -5.54 -23.06 8.01
CA LYS A 56 -4.72 -22.11 8.78
C LYS A 56 -4.96 -20.65 8.38
N LEU A 57 -5.29 -20.38 7.12
CA LEU A 57 -5.72 -19.03 6.70
C LEU A 57 -7.07 -18.63 7.34
N ARG A 58 -8.05 -19.53 7.44
CA ARG A 58 -9.31 -19.23 8.16
C ARG A 58 -9.03 -18.94 9.63
N ASP A 59 -8.15 -19.72 10.25
CA ASP A 59 -7.76 -19.54 11.65
C ASP A 59 -7.10 -18.17 11.83
N LEU A 60 -6.20 -17.76 10.92
CA LEU A 60 -5.62 -16.40 10.90
C LEU A 60 -6.69 -15.31 10.77
N GLY A 61 -7.65 -15.49 9.86
CA GLY A 61 -8.78 -14.58 9.68
C GLY A 61 -9.62 -14.44 10.96
N ALA A 62 -9.88 -15.54 11.67
CA ALA A 62 -10.59 -15.54 12.95
C ALA A 62 -9.79 -14.82 14.05
N THR A 63 -8.50 -15.12 14.20
CA THR A 63 -7.63 -14.46 15.21
C THR A 63 -7.52 -12.96 14.96
N LEU A 64 -7.40 -12.52 13.69
CA LEU A 64 -7.41 -11.10 13.34
C LEU A 64 -8.69 -10.39 13.77
N ARG A 65 -9.85 -11.04 13.61
CA ARG A 65 -11.14 -10.49 14.07
C ARG A 65 -11.18 -10.37 15.59
N ASN A 66 -10.63 -11.35 16.31
CA ASN A 66 -10.57 -11.34 17.76
C ASN A 66 -9.65 -10.24 18.31
N ARG A 67 -8.55 -9.92 17.62
CA ARG A 67 -7.61 -8.85 17.99
C ARG A 67 -7.80 -7.55 17.20
N ALA A 68 -8.98 -7.35 16.63
CA ALA A 68 -9.18 -6.30 15.63
C ALA A 68 -8.96 -4.87 16.17
N GLU A 69 -9.51 -4.58 17.34
CA GLU A 69 -9.37 -3.26 17.95
C GLU A 69 -7.95 -2.96 18.41
N GLU A 70 -7.25 -3.97 18.92
CA GLU A 70 -5.84 -3.84 19.33
C GLU A 70 -4.96 -3.53 18.12
N MET A 71 -5.14 -4.27 17.02
CA MET A 71 -4.39 -4.05 15.79
C MET A 71 -4.70 -2.69 15.17
N ALA A 72 -5.97 -2.27 15.15
CA ALA A 72 -6.36 -0.95 14.66
C ALA A 72 -5.70 0.18 15.48
N LYS A 73 -5.77 0.10 16.81
CA LYS A 73 -5.14 1.08 17.71
C LYS A 73 -3.62 1.13 17.55
N MET A 74 -2.96 -0.01 17.38
CA MET A 74 -1.51 -0.06 17.14
C MET A 74 -1.13 0.71 15.88
N MET A 75 -1.82 0.45 14.76
CA MET A 75 -1.57 1.16 13.50
C MET A 75 -1.84 2.66 13.62
N SER A 76 -2.97 3.05 14.23
CA SER A 76 -3.28 4.47 14.46
C SER A 76 -2.23 5.17 15.32
N ARG A 77 -1.69 4.51 16.35
CA ARG A 77 -0.65 5.07 17.22
C ARG A 77 0.70 5.19 16.53
N GLU A 78 1.14 4.17 15.78
CA GLU A 78 2.47 4.17 15.17
C GLU A 78 2.57 5.00 13.88
N MET A 79 1.48 5.13 13.11
CA MET A 79 1.53 5.82 11.81
C MET A 79 0.38 6.79 11.53
N GLY A 80 -0.51 7.03 12.50
CA GLY A 80 -1.43 8.18 12.45
C GLY A 80 -2.70 7.97 11.63
N LYS A 81 -2.99 6.74 11.18
CA LYS A 81 -4.21 6.45 10.42
C LYS A 81 -5.47 6.67 11.28
N PRO A 82 -6.51 7.36 10.78
CA PRO A 82 -7.80 7.44 11.45
C PRO A 82 -8.34 6.08 11.85
N ILE A 83 -8.84 5.94 13.07
CA ILE A 83 -9.17 4.64 13.69
C ILE A 83 -10.23 3.87 12.91
N LEU A 84 -11.22 4.55 12.31
CA LEU A 84 -12.22 3.90 11.46
C LEU A 84 -11.58 3.25 10.23
N GLN A 85 -10.59 3.90 9.62
CA GLN A 85 -9.87 3.36 8.48
C GLN A 85 -8.90 2.24 8.89
N ALA A 86 -8.33 2.31 10.09
CA ALA A 86 -7.50 1.23 10.66
C ALA A 86 -8.34 -0.03 10.93
N ARG A 87 -9.56 0.12 11.48
CA ARG A 87 -10.51 -0.99 11.66
C ARG A 87 -10.93 -1.59 10.32
N ALA A 88 -11.20 -0.74 9.31
CA ALA A 88 -11.50 -1.20 7.95
C ALA A 88 -10.33 -1.99 7.33
N GLU A 89 -9.08 -1.57 7.59
CA GLU A 89 -7.89 -2.33 7.17
C GLU A 89 -7.85 -3.73 7.80
N VAL A 90 -8.15 -3.85 9.09
CA VAL A 90 -8.22 -5.16 9.76
C VAL A 90 -9.33 -6.03 9.15
N ALA A 91 -10.54 -5.50 9.02
CA ALA A 91 -11.67 -6.22 8.47
C ALA A 91 -11.39 -6.73 7.04
N LYS A 92 -10.78 -5.89 6.22
CA LYS A 92 -10.37 -6.24 4.86
C LYS A 92 -9.29 -7.33 4.85
N SER A 93 -8.32 -7.24 5.74
CA SER A 93 -7.23 -8.21 5.84
C SER A 93 -7.73 -9.57 6.33
N ALA A 94 -8.66 -9.61 7.29
CA ALA A 94 -9.31 -10.85 7.72
C ALA A 94 -10.20 -11.46 6.62
N SER A 95 -10.85 -10.63 5.81
CA SER A 95 -11.66 -11.09 4.66
C SER A 95 -10.79 -11.69 3.54
N LEU A 96 -9.57 -11.16 3.35
CA LEU A 96 -8.61 -11.70 2.39
C LEU A 96 -8.21 -13.14 2.73
N CYS A 97 -8.01 -13.42 4.02
CA CYS A 97 -7.69 -14.76 4.50
C CYS A 97 -8.78 -15.77 4.11
N ASP A 98 -10.05 -15.43 4.39
CA ASP A 98 -11.19 -16.29 4.05
C ASP A 98 -11.33 -16.47 2.54
N TRP A 99 -11.20 -15.37 1.78
CA TRP A 99 -11.32 -15.40 0.32
C TRP A 99 -10.29 -16.33 -0.32
N TYR A 100 -9.03 -16.28 0.13
CA TYR A 100 -7.99 -17.19 -0.36
C TYR A 100 -8.17 -18.62 0.17
N ALA A 101 -8.67 -18.80 1.39
CA ALA A 101 -8.98 -20.14 1.90
C ALA A 101 -10.10 -20.83 1.10
N GLU A 102 -11.08 -20.06 0.61
CA GLU A 102 -12.18 -20.56 -0.22
C GLU A 102 -11.75 -20.77 -1.68
N HIS A 103 -11.19 -19.74 -2.32
CA HIS A 103 -10.98 -19.74 -3.78
C HIS A 103 -9.55 -20.16 -4.18
N GLY A 104 -8.57 -19.96 -3.31
CA GLY A 104 -7.16 -20.18 -3.63
C GLY A 104 -6.77 -21.64 -3.91
N PRO A 105 -7.31 -22.68 -3.22
CA PRO A 105 -6.97 -24.07 -3.53
C PRO A 105 -7.23 -24.47 -4.99
N ALA A 106 -8.29 -23.94 -5.60
CA ALA A 106 -8.61 -24.20 -7.00
C ALA A 106 -7.57 -23.62 -7.98
N MET A 107 -6.87 -22.55 -7.59
CA MET A 107 -5.83 -21.90 -8.38
C MET A 107 -4.52 -22.69 -8.42
N LEU A 108 -4.34 -23.66 -7.51
CA LEU A 108 -3.14 -24.49 -7.41
C LEU A 108 -3.33 -25.90 -8.01
N ARG A 109 -4.47 -26.16 -8.65
CA ARG A 109 -4.72 -27.44 -9.30
C ARG A 109 -3.80 -27.61 -10.50
N THR A 110 -3.35 -28.84 -10.71
CA THR A 110 -2.59 -29.25 -11.89
C THR A 110 -3.35 -28.89 -13.17
N GLU A 111 -2.68 -28.26 -14.12
CA GLU A 111 -3.23 -27.91 -15.42
C GLU A 111 -2.82 -28.95 -16.46
N ALA A 112 -3.79 -29.38 -17.28
CA ALA A 112 -3.51 -30.20 -18.44
C ALA A 112 -2.84 -29.37 -19.55
N THR A 113 -2.01 -30.01 -20.37
CA THR A 113 -1.38 -29.39 -21.53
C THR A 113 -1.98 -29.91 -22.83
N GLN A 114 -1.56 -29.34 -23.96
CA GLN A 114 -1.93 -29.83 -25.29
C GLN A 114 -1.08 -31.03 -25.77
N VAL A 115 -0.16 -31.52 -24.94
CA VAL A 115 0.67 -32.69 -25.29
C VAL A 115 -0.24 -33.93 -25.32
N GLU A 116 -0.15 -34.68 -26.43
CA GLU A 116 -0.98 -35.85 -26.67
C GLU A 116 -0.89 -36.89 -25.55
N ASN A 117 -1.97 -37.67 -25.40
CA ASN A 117 -2.10 -38.75 -24.42
C ASN A 117 -1.97 -38.32 -22.96
N ASN A 118 -2.21 -37.05 -22.64
CA ASN A 118 -2.04 -36.48 -21.29
C ASN A 118 -0.64 -36.71 -20.71
N ASN A 119 0.39 -36.78 -21.56
CA ASN A 119 1.76 -37.08 -21.15
C ASN A 119 2.47 -35.91 -20.45
N ALA A 120 1.86 -34.71 -20.40
CA ALA A 120 2.43 -33.56 -19.72
C ALA A 120 1.37 -32.73 -18.99
N VAL A 121 1.78 -32.23 -17.82
CA VAL A 121 0.98 -31.38 -16.92
C VAL A 121 1.82 -30.21 -16.41
N ILE A 122 1.16 -29.15 -15.95
CA ILE A 122 1.79 -28.03 -15.25
C ILE A 122 1.35 -28.08 -13.79
N GLU A 123 2.31 -28.07 -12.88
CA GLU A 123 2.07 -28.05 -11.44
C GLU A 123 2.60 -26.78 -10.78
N TYR A 124 1.82 -26.25 -9.84
CA TYR A 124 2.17 -25.07 -9.07
C TYR A 124 2.82 -25.48 -7.75
N ARG A 125 4.13 -25.70 -7.77
CA ARG A 125 4.92 -26.10 -6.60
C ARG A 125 5.45 -24.87 -5.84
N PRO A 126 5.58 -24.94 -4.50
CA PRO A 126 6.18 -23.85 -3.74
C PRO A 126 7.65 -23.67 -4.10
N LEU A 127 8.11 -22.43 -4.02
CA LEU A 127 9.45 -22.01 -4.42
C LEU A 127 10.45 -22.09 -3.25
N GLY A 128 10.05 -21.65 -2.06
CA GLY A 128 10.92 -21.54 -0.89
C GLY A 128 10.61 -20.31 -0.04
N PRO A 129 11.46 -19.97 0.95
CA PRO A 129 11.34 -18.75 1.73
C PRO A 129 11.28 -17.48 0.87
N ILE A 130 10.28 -16.64 1.11
CA ILE A 130 10.08 -15.37 0.41
C ILE A 130 10.44 -14.22 1.35
N LEU A 131 11.42 -13.40 0.95
CA LEU A 131 11.74 -12.17 1.68
C LEU A 131 10.77 -11.07 1.26
N ALA A 132 10.13 -10.45 2.24
CA ALA A 132 9.16 -9.39 2.02
C ALA A 132 9.58 -8.07 2.67
N VAL A 133 9.75 -7.03 1.87
CA VAL A 133 10.07 -5.68 2.36
C VAL A 133 8.83 -4.80 2.24
N MET A 134 8.23 -4.42 3.38
CA MET A 134 6.89 -3.83 3.43
C MET A 134 6.86 -2.41 4.03
N PRO A 135 5.97 -1.51 3.55
CA PRO A 135 5.91 -0.11 3.94
C PRO A 135 4.99 0.11 5.15
N TRP A 136 4.99 1.33 5.69
CA TRP A 136 4.22 1.69 6.89
C TRP A 136 2.77 2.14 6.61
N ASN A 137 2.37 2.42 5.36
CA ASN A 137 1.11 3.10 5.09
C ASN A 137 -0.14 2.23 5.29
N PHE A 138 0.03 0.91 5.20
CA PHE A 138 -0.97 -0.10 5.54
C PHE A 138 -0.23 -1.27 6.21
N PRO A 139 0.13 -1.12 7.50
CA PRO A 139 1.04 -2.04 8.19
C PRO A 139 0.57 -3.49 8.18
N LEU A 140 -0.75 -3.72 8.21
CA LEU A 140 -1.32 -5.06 8.20
C LEU A 140 -1.64 -5.53 6.78
N TRP A 141 -2.37 -4.71 6.02
CA TRP A 141 -2.88 -5.12 4.71
C TRP A 141 -1.76 -5.40 3.72
N GLN A 142 -0.65 -4.64 3.76
CA GLN A 142 0.47 -4.89 2.82
C GLN A 142 1.16 -6.21 3.12
N VAL A 143 1.32 -6.53 4.40
CA VAL A 143 1.89 -7.82 4.83
C VAL A 143 0.99 -8.96 4.36
N LEU A 144 -0.31 -8.91 4.66
CA LEU A 144 -1.22 -10.01 4.36
C LEU A 144 -1.59 -10.13 2.88
N ARG A 145 -1.61 -9.02 2.12
CA ARG A 145 -1.76 -9.03 0.66
C ARG A 145 -0.73 -9.92 -0.02
N GLY A 146 0.50 -9.95 0.49
CA GLY A 146 1.55 -10.86 0.04
C GLY A 146 1.54 -12.21 0.77
N ALA A 147 1.54 -12.18 2.10
CA ALA A 147 1.70 -13.38 2.92
C ALA A 147 0.61 -14.42 2.69
N VAL A 148 -0.67 -14.03 2.64
CA VAL A 148 -1.80 -14.98 2.49
C VAL A 148 -1.64 -15.90 1.27
N PRO A 149 -1.51 -15.39 0.03
CA PRO A 149 -1.29 -16.26 -1.13
C PRO A 149 0.05 -16.98 -1.12
N VAL A 150 1.13 -16.35 -0.61
CA VAL A 150 2.46 -16.96 -0.55
C VAL A 150 2.46 -18.20 0.35
N LEU A 151 1.83 -18.10 1.52
CA LEU A 151 1.68 -19.19 2.47
C LEU A 151 0.76 -20.28 1.93
N LEU A 152 -0.35 -19.93 1.27
CA LEU A 152 -1.24 -20.92 0.64
C LEU A 152 -0.54 -21.72 -0.47
N ALA A 153 0.35 -21.09 -1.22
CA ALA A 153 1.18 -21.76 -2.22
C ALA A 153 2.21 -22.72 -1.61
N GLY A 154 2.43 -22.69 -0.29
CA GLY A 154 3.33 -23.60 0.44
C GLY A 154 4.73 -23.03 0.71
N ASN A 155 4.92 -21.72 0.57
CA ASN A 155 6.18 -21.04 0.89
C ASN A 155 6.18 -20.58 2.36
N SER A 156 7.35 -20.25 2.91
CA SER A 156 7.45 -19.42 4.12
C SER A 156 7.64 -17.94 3.76
N TYR A 157 7.35 -17.06 4.72
CA TYR A 157 7.34 -15.61 4.53
C TYR A 157 8.17 -14.92 5.62
N LEU A 158 9.29 -14.30 5.23
CA LEU A 158 10.17 -13.54 6.12
C LEU A 158 9.98 -12.04 5.89
N LEU A 159 9.37 -11.37 6.86
CA LEU A 159 9.05 -9.95 6.81
C LEU A 159 10.22 -9.08 7.32
N LYS A 160 10.62 -8.09 6.52
CA LYS A 160 11.31 -6.88 6.99
C LYS A 160 10.35 -5.70 6.85
N HIS A 161 9.85 -5.19 7.97
CA HIS A 161 8.87 -4.11 7.95
C HIS A 161 9.52 -2.71 7.93
N ALA A 162 8.69 -1.68 7.81
CA ALA A 162 9.15 -0.30 7.95
C ALA A 162 9.49 -0.02 9.42
N PRO A 163 10.58 0.70 9.69
CA PRO A 163 11.11 0.80 11.06
C PRO A 163 10.26 1.62 12.02
N ASN A 164 9.28 2.37 11.51
CA ASN A 164 8.37 3.18 12.33
C ASN A 164 7.08 2.43 12.74
N VAL A 165 6.93 1.15 12.36
CA VAL A 165 5.72 0.33 12.63
C VAL A 165 6.07 -1.06 13.18
N LEU A 166 7.09 -1.14 14.03
CA LEU A 166 7.54 -2.44 14.56
C LEU A 166 6.64 -3.00 15.66
N GLY A 167 5.88 -2.17 16.36
CA GLY A 167 4.81 -2.66 17.25
C GLY A 167 3.75 -3.41 16.44
N SER A 168 3.40 -2.91 15.26
CA SER A 168 2.52 -3.58 14.29
C SER A 168 3.14 -4.90 13.78
N ALA A 169 4.44 -4.92 13.47
CA ALA A 169 5.13 -6.15 13.06
C ALA A 169 5.10 -7.23 14.16
N GLN A 170 5.36 -6.84 15.41
CA GLN A 170 5.31 -7.72 16.57
C GLN A 170 3.90 -8.26 16.81
N LEU A 171 2.90 -7.39 16.74
CA LEU A 171 1.50 -7.78 16.92
C LEU A 171 1.02 -8.75 15.83
N ILE A 172 1.42 -8.53 14.58
CA ILE A 172 1.17 -9.48 13.49
C ILE A 172 1.80 -10.84 13.80
N ALA A 173 3.06 -10.87 14.25
CA ALA A 173 3.73 -12.12 14.60
C ALA A 173 3.01 -12.89 15.72
N GLN A 174 2.55 -12.20 16.77
CA GLN A 174 1.73 -12.81 17.83
C GLN A 174 0.42 -13.40 17.28
N ILE A 175 -0.25 -12.69 16.38
CA ILE A 175 -1.48 -13.18 15.73
C ILE A 175 -1.21 -14.45 14.91
N PHE A 176 -0.07 -14.55 14.22
CA PHE A 176 0.33 -15.79 13.53
C PHE A 176 0.60 -16.95 14.50
N THR A 177 1.26 -16.67 15.64
CA THR A 177 1.47 -17.67 16.71
C THR A 177 0.15 -18.14 17.31
N GLU A 178 -0.78 -17.24 17.60
CA GLU A 178 -2.11 -17.57 18.13
C GLU A 178 -3.00 -18.31 17.12
N ALA A 179 -2.82 -18.04 15.83
CA ALA A 179 -3.41 -18.82 14.75
C ALA A 179 -2.68 -20.17 14.53
N ASP A 180 -1.71 -20.50 15.39
CA ASP A 180 -1.01 -21.80 15.47
C ASP A 180 -0.27 -22.15 14.15
N PHE A 181 0.29 -21.14 13.47
CA PHE A 181 1.19 -21.42 12.35
C PHE A 181 2.48 -22.08 12.84
N PRO A 182 3.00 -23.10 12.12
CA PRO A 182 4.29 -23.68 12.48
C PRO A 182 5.40 -22.63 12.48
N GLU A 183 6.35 -22.80 13.39
CA GLU A 183 7.47 -21.87 13.54
C GLU A 183 8.25 -21.71 12.23
N GLY A 184 8.57 -20.45 11.89
CA GLY A 184 9.29 -20.13 10.65
C GLY A 184 8.44 -20.10 9.38
N VAL A 185 7.18 -20.55 9.40
CA VAL A 185 6.28 -20.39 8.23
C VAL A 185 5.99 -18.91 7.98
N PHE A 186 5.71 -18.16 9.05
CA PHE A 186 5.77 -16.71 9.05
C PHE A 186 6.80 -16.26 10.09
N GLY A 187 7.63 -15.29 9.73
CA GLY A 187 8.58 -14.66 10.64
C GLY A 187 8.86 -13.23 10.23
N TRP A 188 9.51 -12.48 11.12
CA TRP A 188 9.94 -11.12 10.83
C TRP A 188 11.30 -10.83 11.45
N VAL A 189 12.02 -9.86 10.87
CA VAL A 189 13.33 -9.43 11.37
C VAL A 189 13.49 -7.91 11.24
N ASN A 190 13.96 -7.27 12.31
CA ASN A 190 14.28 -5.84 12.31
C ASN A 190 15.65 -5.57 11.67
N ALA A 191 15.79 -5.92 10.39
CA ALA A 191 17.08 -5.81 9.69
C ALA A 191 17.36 -4.38 9.20
N THR A 192 18.64 -4.00 9.24
CA THR A 192 19.19 -2.84 8.51
C THR A 192 19.16 -3.09 7.00
N ASN A 193 19.54 -2.09 6.19
CA ASN A 193 19.72 -2.28 4.75
C ASN A 193 20.79 -3.34 4.43
N GLU A 194 21.85 -3.42 5.25
CA GLU A 194 22.89 -4.45 5.11
C GLU A 194 22.34 -5.84 5.43
N GLY A 195 21.54 -5.98 6.50
CA GLY A 195 20.86 -7.23 6.82
C GLY A 195 19.85 -7.67 5.74
N VAL A 196 19.16 -6.73 5.10
CA VAL A 196 18.33 -7.02 3.91
C VAL A 196 19.20 -7.52 2.76
N SER A 197 20.36 -6.91 2.52
CA SER A 197 21.30 -7.33 1.47
C SER A 197 21.87 -8.72 1.76
N GLN A 198 22.18 -9.05 3.03
CA GLN A 198 22.56 -10.39 3.48
C GLN A 198 21.45 -11.41 3.14
N ALA A 199 20.20 -11.11 3.48
CA ALA A 199 19.07 -12.00 3.18
C ALA A 199 18.84 -12.19 1.67
N ILE A 200 18.96 -11.12 0.87
CA ILE A 200 18.84 -11.20 -0.59
C ILE A 200 19.93 -12.10 -1.19
N ASN A 201 21.15 -12.12 -0.65
CA ASN A 201 22.24 -12.93 -1.18
C ASN A 201 22.27 -14.37 -0.61
N ASP A 202 21.50 -14.67 0.44
CA ASP A 202 21.46 -16.03 1.01
C ASP A 202 20.69 -17.01 0.11
N ARG A 203 21.30 -18.15 -0.22
CA ARG A 203 20.71 -19.16 -1.13
C ARG A 203 19.36 -19.75 -0.68
N ARG A 204 19.00 -19.65 0.60
CA ARG A 204 17.72 -20.15 1.13
C ARG A 204 16.55 -19.22 0.79
N ILE A 205 16.78 -17.92 0.64
CA ILE A 205 15.74 -17.00 0.17
C ILE A 205 15.53 -17.21 -1.33
N ALA A 206 14.34 -17.62 -1.74
CA ALA A 206 14.07 -18.04 -3.11
C ALA A 206 13.58 -16.89 -4.01
N ALA A 207 12.83 -15.94 -3.45
CA ALA A 207 12.35 -14.76 -4.16
C ALA A 207 12.09 -13.59 -3.21
N ILE A 208 11.89 -12.40 -3.80
CA ILE A 208 11.68 -11.16 -3.07
C ILE A 208 10.35 -10.52 -3.48
N THR A 209 9.62 -9.98 -2.52
CA THR A 209 8.50 -9.06 -2.77
C THR A 209 8.75 -7.73 -2.07
N VAL A 210 8.56 -6.62 -2.79
CA VAL A 210 8.73 -5.27 -2.25
C VAL A 210 7.45 -4.51 -2.48
N THR A 211 6.92 -3.90 -1.42
CA THR A 211 5.99 -2.78 -1.56
C THR A 211 6.60 -1.53 -0.94
N GLY A 212 6.69 -0.43 -1.67
CA GLY A 212 7.35 0.78 -1.16
C GLY A 212 7.63 1.85 -2.20
N SER A 213 8.66 2.67 -1.96
CA SER A 213 9.04 3.74 -2.89
C SER A 213 9.81 3.20 -4.11
N VAL A 214 9.83 3.99 -5.19
CA VAL A 214 10.64 3.66 -6.39
C VAL A 214 12.12 3.50 -6.06
N ARG A 215 12.66 4.35 -5.17
CA ARG A 215 14.05 4.23 -4.71
C ARG A 215 14.33 2.89 -4.03
N ALA A 216 13.45 2.45 -3.13
CA ALA A 216 13.60 1.16 -2.45
C ALA A 216 13.46 -0.01 -3.44
N GLY A 217 12.46 0.04 -4.32
CA GLY A 217 12.23 -0.97 -5.36
C GLY A 217 13.41 -1.12 -6.31
N ALA A 218 14.00 -0.02 -6.78
CA ALA A 218 15.16 -0.05 -7.67
C ALA A 218 16.39 -0.66 -6.99
N ALA A 219 16.68 -0.27 -5.75
CA ALA A 219 17.84 -0.78 -5.00
C ALA A 219 17.72 -2.29 -4.72
N ILE A 220 16.55 -2.75 -4.26
CA ILE A 220 16.31 -4.18 -3.96
C ILE A 220 16.20 -4.99 -5.26
N GLY A 221 15.52 -4.45 -6.28
CA GLY A 221 15.39 -5.10 -7.58
C GLY A 221 16.73 -5.37 -8.26
N ALA A 222 17.67 -4.42 -8.17
CA ALA A 222 19.03 -4.61 -8.68
C ALA A 222 19.77 -5.76 -7.96
N GLN A 223 19.71 -5.79 -6.63
CA GLN A 223 20.36 -6.85 -5.84
C GLN A 223 19.74 -8.23 -6.11
N ALA A 224 18.41 -8.31 -6.16
CA ALA A 224 17.72 -9.55 -6.46
C ALA A 224 18.04 -10.05 -7.87
N GLY A 225 18.14 -9.16 -8.85
CA GLY A 225 18.59 -9.50 -10.21
C GLY A 225 20.02 -10.04 -10.22
N ALA A 226 20.95 -9.40 -9.49
CA ALA A 226 22.32 -9.88 -9.34
C ALA A 226 22.40 -11.26 -8.66
N ALA A 227 21.50 -11.54 -7.72
CA ALA A 227 21.36 -12.83 -7.05
C ALA A 227 20.51 -13.86 -7.81
N LEU A 228 20.03 -13.53 -9.02
CA LEU A 228 19.17 -14.38 -9.87
C LEU A 228 17.83 -14.77 -9.21
N LYS A 229 17.22 -13.85 -8.45
CA LYS A 229 15.97 -14.10 -7.72
C LYS A 229 14.81 -13.31 -8.31
N LYS A 230 13.66 -13.97 -8.42
CA LYS A 230 12.42 -13.34 -8.91
C LYS A 230 11.99 -12.22 -7.95
N CYS A 231 11.48 -11.12 -8.52
CA CYS A 231 10.89 -10.02 -7.78
C CYS A 231 9.44 -9.75 -8.18
N VAL A 232 8.66 -9.29 -7.20
CA VAL A 232 7.45 -8.50 -7.40
C VAL A 232 7.69 -7.12 -6.78
N LEU A 233 7.53 -6.06 -7.58
CA LEU A 233 7.81 -4.67 -7.16
C LEU A 233 6.52 -3.84 -7.26
N GLU A 234 5.90 -3.59 -6.11
CA GLU A 234 4.67 -2.78 -5.96
C GLU A 234 5.06 -1.39 -5.45
N LEU A 235 5.26 -0.44 -6.36
CA LEU A 235 5.91 0.83 -6.04
C LEU A 235 4.91 1.98 -5.86
N GLY A 236 5.42 3.22 -5.78
CA GLY A 236 4.59 4.42 -5.76
C GLY A 236 3.83 4.63 -7.06
N GLY A 237 2.86 5.54 -7.06
CA GLY A 237 2.03 5.85 -8.23
C GLY A 237 1.56 7.30 -8.25
N SER A 238 1.15 7.78 -9.42
CA SER A 238 0.54 9.11 -9.57
C SER A 238 -0.71 8.98 -10.43
N ASP A 239 -1.71 8.29 -9.90
CA ASP A 239 -2.86 7.84 -10.67
C ASP A 239 -3.70 9.03 -11.16
N PRO A 240 -4.09 9.04 -12.46
CA PRO A 240 -5.01 10.03 -12.98
C PRO A 240 -6.46 9.68 -12.63
N PHE A 241 -7.21 10.70 -12.25
CA PHE A 241 -8.65 10.65 -12.04
C PHE A 241 -9.33 11.56 -13.08
N ILE A 242 -9.91 10.95 -14.11
CA ILE A 242 -10.43 11.66 -15.28
C ILE A 242 -11.93 11.89 -15.15
N VAL A 243 -12.34 13.17 -15.19
CA VAL A 243 -13.74 13.60 -15.14
C VAL A 243 -14.09 14.30 -16.45
N LEU A 244 -15.07 13.76 -17.17
CA LEU A 244 -15.51 14.29 -18.46
C LEU A 244 -16.82 15.09 -18.30
N ASN A 245 -17.16 15.89 -19.29
CA ASN A 245 -18.33 16.77 -19.28
C ASN A 245 -19.66 16.01 -19.04
N ASP A 246 -19.72 14.74 -19.42
CA ASP A 246 -20.89 13.87 -19.27
C ASP A 246 -20.84 13.00 -18.00
N ALA A 247 -19.89 13.23 -17.10
CA ALA A 247 -19.78 12.49 -15.85
C ALA A 247 -20.98 12.77 -14.91
N ASP A 248 -21.33 11.78 -14.10
CA ASP A 248 -22.10 12.00 -12.89
C ASP A 248 -21.22 12.76 -11.89
N LEU A 249 -21.46 14.06 -11.75
CA LEU A 249 -20.61 14.95 -10.95
C LEU A 249 -20.65 14.60 -9.46
N ASP A 250 -21.80 14.17 -8.93
CA ASP A 250 -21.93 13.85 -7.51
C ASP A 250 -21.18 12.58 -7.16
N LEU A 251 -21.29 11.56 -8.01
CA LEU A 251 -20.53 10.32 -7.84
C LEU A 251 -19.02 10.56 -8.03
N ALA A 252 -18.64 11.34 -9.04
CA ALA A 252 -17.24 11.68 -9.31
C ALA A 252 -16.62 12.44 -8.14
N LEU A 253 -17.32 13.40 -7.53
CA LEU A 253 -16.83 14.15 -6.36
C LEU A 253 -16.63 13.26 -5.13
N LYS A 254 -17.61 12.39 -4.82
CA LYS A 254 -17.50 11.45 -3.70
C LYS A 254 -16.28 10.53 -3.86
N ALA A 255 -16.11 9.98 -5.07
CA ALA A 255 -14.97 9.12 -5.37
C ALA A 255 -13.64 9.88 -5.40
N ALA A 256 -13.63 11.13 -5.88
CA ALA A 256 -12.44 11.98 -5.91
C ALA A 256 -11.93 12.28 -4.49
N VAL A 257 -12.82 12.70 -3.60
CA VAL A 257 -12.47 13.03 -2.20
C VAL A 257 -11.98 11.78 -1.48
N ALA A 258 -12.73 10.67 -1.54
CA ALA A 258 -12.31 9.42 -0.91
C ALA A 258 -11.00 8.88 -1.52
N GLY A 259 -10.86 8.96 -2.85
CA GLY A 259 -9.68 8.49 -3.57
C GLY A 259 -8.41 9.27 -3.24
N ARG A 260 -8.50 10.57 -2.98
CA ARG A 260 -7.34 11.41 -2.64
C ARG A 260 -7.02 11.41 -1.16
N TYR A 261 -8.03 11.48 -0.29
CA TYR A 261 -7.84 11.82 1.13
C TYR A 261 -7.93 10.64 2.09
N GLN A 262 -8.29 9.44 1.62
CA GLN A 262 -8.13 8.21 2.43
C GLN A 262 -6.68 8.07 2.91
N ASN A 263 -6.51 7.57 4.14
CA ASN A 263 -5.24 7.44 4.83
C ASN A 263 -4.40 8.73 4.82
N THR A 264 -5.07 9.89 4.91
CA THR A 264 -4.43 11.21 4.77
C THR A 264 -3.64 11.34 3.46
N GLY A 265 -4.14 10.71 2.38
CA GLY A 265 -3.54 10.68 1.05
C GLY A 265 -2.28 9.82 0.89
N GLN A 266 -1.91 9.03 1.89
CA GLN A 266 -0.71 8.18 1.92
C GLN A 266 -0.98 6.81 1.28
N VAL A 267 -1.46 6.80 0.03
CA VAL A 267 -1.81 5.58 -0.71
C VAL A 267 -1.15 5.61 -2.09
N CYS A 268 -0.49 4.51 -2.49
CA CYS A 268 0.19 4.42 -3.79
C CYS A 268 -0.80 4.62 -4.95
N ALA A 269 -1.97 4.00 -4.87
CA ALA A 269 -3.07 4.12 -5.83
C ALA A 269 -4.09 5.24 -5.48
N ALA A 270 -3.68 6.27 -4.73
CA ALA A 270 -4.54 7.43 -4.48
C ALA A 270 -4.85 8.17 -5.80
N ALA A 271 -6.01 8.79 -5.90
CA ALA A 271 -6.34 9.72 -6.98
C ALA A 271 -5.49 10.98 -6.84
N LYS A 272 -4.34 11.06 -7.51
CA LYS A 272 -3.35 12.14 -7.31
C LYS A 272 -3.50 13.28 -8.31
N ARG A 273 -3.78 12.97 -9.57
CA ARG A 273 -3.90 13.94 -10.68
C ARG A 273 -5.33 13.97 -11.21
N PHE A 274 -6.08 14.99 -10.83
CA PHE A 274 -7.43 15.22 -11.33
C PHE A 274 -7.35 15.88 -12.70
N ILE A 275 -7.78 15.16 -13.73
CA ILE A 275 -7.79 15.65 -15.11
C ILE A 275 -9.24 15.87 -15.50
N VAL A 276 -9.66 17.13 -15.56
CA VAL A 276 -11.07 17.51 -15.66
C VAL A 276 -11.33 18.21 -16.99
N GLU A 277 -12.34 17.78 -17.73
CA GLU A 277 -12.69 18.39 -19.01
C GLU A 277 -13.21 19.83 -18.80
N GLU A 278 -12.78 20.74 -19.68
CA GLU A 278 -12.99 22.19 -19.58
C GLU A 278 -14.44 22.61 -19.29
N GLY A 279 -15.43 21.91 -19.85
CA GLY A 279 -16.85 22.25 -19.66
C GLY A 279 -17.43 21.94 -18.28
N ILE A 280 -16.74 21.15 -17.45
CA ILE A 280 -17.16 20.80 -16.08
C ILE A 280 -16.13 21.22 -15.01
N ALA A 281 -14.97 21.74 -15.43
CA ALA A 281 -13.83 22.04 -14.56
C ALA A 281 -14.15 22.97 -13.41
N ASP A 282 -14.82 24.10 -13.66
CA ASP A 282 -15.11 25.10 -12.62
C ASP A 282 -16.04 24.51 -11.54
N ARG A 283 -17.14 23.89 -11.98
CA ARG A 283 -18.13 23.26 -11.10
C ARG A 283 -17.55 22.10 -10.29
N PHE A 284 -16.67 21.31 -10.89
CA PHE A 284 -15.96 20.25 -10.18
C PHE A 284 -15.01 20.84 -9.14
N THR A 285 -14.19 21.81 -9.53
CA THR A 285 -13.16 22.41 -8.67
C THR A 285 -13.77 23.07 -7.45
N GLU A 286 -14.80 23.91 -7.63
CA GLU A 286 -15.50 24.58 -6.53
C GLU A 286 -16.03 23.57 -5.50
N ARG A 287 -16.79 22.57 -5.97
CA ARG A 287 -17.39 21.56 -5.09
C ARG A 287 -16.37 20.64 -4.45
N PHE A 288 -15.28 20.32 -5.16
CA PHE A 288 -14.18 19.53 -4.63
C PHE A 288 -13.45 20.27 -3.51
N VAL A 289 -13.19 21.57 -3.68
CA VAL A 289 -12.60 22.43 -2.64
C VAL A 289 -13.53 22.50 -1.41
N GLN A 290 -14.84 22.73 -1.62
CA GLN A 290 -15.82 22.74 -0.52
C GLN A 290 -15.86 21.41 0.24
N ALA A 291 -15.92 20.28 -0.47
CA ALA A 291 -15.94 18.97 0.15
C ALA A 291 -14.62 18.64 0.89
N THR A 292 -13.48 19.10 0.35
CA THR A 292 -12.17 18.94 0.99
C THR A 292 -12.06 19.79 2.26
N ALA A 293 -12.54 21.04 2.22
CA ALA A 293 -12.54 21.94 3.39
C ALA A 293 -13.44 21.43 4.52
N ALA A 294 -14.48 20.65 4.21
CA ALA A 294 -15.36 20.03 5.18
C ALA A 294 -14.75 18.78 5.88
N LEU A 295 -13.60 18.27 5.41
CA LEU A 295 -12.94 17.12 6.05
C LEU A 295 -12.41 17.50 7.42
N LYS A 296 -12.85 16.78 8.44
CA LYS A 296 -12.32 16.93 9.81
C LYS A 296 -10.95 16.30 9.93
N MET A 297 -10.00 17.08 10.43
CA MET A 297 -8.63 16.64 10.72
C MET A 297 -8.36 16.77 12.21
N GLY A 298 -7.75 15.74 12.81
CA GLY A 298 -7.43 15.77 14.23
C GLY A 298 -6.81 14.47 14.72
N ALA A 299 -6.91 14.25 16.03
CA ALA A 299 -6.37 13.04 16.66
C ALA A 299 -6.96 11.78 16.01
N PRO A 300 -6.11 10.80 15.62
CA PRO A 300 -6.54 9.66 14.83
C PRO A 300 -7.38 8.64 15.60
N ASP A 301 -7.42 8.72 16.93
CA ASP A 301 -8.24 7.88 17.81
C ASP A 301 -9.68 8.39 17.98
N GLN A 302 -9.99 9.60 17.49
CA GLN A 302 -11.35 10.15 17.47
C GLN A 302 -12.04 9.80 16.15
N GLU A 303 -13.20 9.17 16.23
CA GLU A 303 -13.89 8.58 15.08
C GLU A 303 -14.42 9.61 14.08
N GLU A 304 -14.72 10.83 14.54
CA GLU A 304 -15.22 11.92 13.69
C GLU A 304 -14.15 12.51 12.75
N ASN A 305 -12.86 12.23 13.01
CA ASN A 305 -11.77 12.75 12.20
C ASN A 305 -11.52 11.85 10.98
N TYR A 306 -11.66 12.44 9.79
CA TYR A 306 -11.40 11.76 8.53
C TYR A 306 -9.91 11.78 8.14
N LEU A 307 -9.19 12.79 8.62
CA LEU A 307 -7.76 12.99 8.39
C LEU A 307 -7.00 12.92 9.72
N GLY A 308 -5.97 12.06 9.75
CA GLY A 308 -4.98 12.03 10.82
C GLY A 308 -3.71 12.81 10.44
N PRO A 309 -2.67 12.80 11.28
CA PRO A 309 -1.37 13.33 10.91
C PRO A 309 -0.72 12.49 9.79
N MET A 310 0.26 13.05 9.10
CA MET A 310 1.15 12.26 8.23
C MET A 310 2.04 11.37 9.10
N ALA A 311 2.42 10.18 8.62
CA ALA A 311 3.11 9.19 9.43
C ALA A 311 4.54 9.58 9.81
N ARG A 312 5.22 10.40 9.00
CA ARG A 312 6.62 10.79 9.22
C ARG A 312 6.89 12.25 8.94
N TYR A 313 7.67 12.88 9.82
CA TYR A 313 7.97 14.32 9.75
C TYR A 313 8.74 14.69 8.49
N ASP A 314 9.74 13.89 8.12
CA ASP A 314 10.53 14.12 6.91
C ASP A 314 9.68 14.06 5.63
N LEU A 315 8.69 13.17 5.58
CA LEU A 315 7.77 13.09 4.44
C LEU A 315 6.75 14.23 4.39
N ARG A 316 6.36 14.79 5.54
CA ARG A 316 5.58 16.04 5.58
C ARG A 316 6.41 17.21 5.05
N ASP A 317 7.69 17.25 5.39
CA ASP A 317 8.59 18.30 4.96
C ASP A 317 8.86 18.23 3.46
N GLU A 318 9.10 17.03 2.91
CA GLU A 318 9.19 16.78 1.47
C GLU A 318 7.91 17.18 0.73
N LEU A 319 6.73 16.78 1.25
CA LEU A 319 5.45 17.15 0.66
C LEU A 319 5.26 18.67 0.63
N HIS A 320 5.63 19.37 1.70
CA HIS A 320 5.55 20.82 1.73
C HIS A 320 6.47 21.44 0.68
N GLN A 321 7.70 20.94 0.53
CA GLN A 321 8.61 21.40 -0.53
C GLN A 321 8.03 21.16 -1.93
N GLN A 322 7.38 20.02 -2.17
CA GLN A 322 6.68 19.74 -3.44
C GLN A 322 5.56 20.75 -3.71
N VAL A 323 4.78 21.12 -2.68
CA VAL A 323 3.74 22.15 -2.79
C VAL A 323 4.35 23.51 -3.09
N GLN A 324 5.39 23.94 -2.34
CA GLN A 324 6.05 25.22 -2.56
C GLN A 324 6.67 25.31 -3.96
N ALA A 325 7.35 24.26 -4.43
CA ALA A 325 7.88 24.20 -5.79
C ALA A 325 6.77 24.33 -6.84
N THR A 326 5.66 23.61 -6.65
CA THR A 326 4.52 23.67 -7.57
C THR A 326 3.89 25.07 -7.65
N LEU A 327 3.81 25.78 -6.52
CA LEU A 327 3.34 27.17 -6.49
C LEU A 327 4.32 28.12 -7.19
N ALA A 328 5.63 27.96 -6.97
CA ALA A 328 6.67 28.72 -7.65
C ALA A 328 6.68 28.49 -9.18
N GLU A 329 6.22 27.31 -9.63
CA GLU A 329 6.07 26.95 -11.04
C GLU A 329 4.78 27.50 -11.67
N GLY A 330 3.89 28.14 -10.89
CA GLY A 330 2.71 28.86 -11.38
C GLY A 330 1.35 28.21 -11.09
N ALA A 331 1.30 27.17 -10.26
CA ALA A 331 0.01 26.64 -9.81
C ALA A 331 -0.71 27.60 -8.86
N THR A 332 -2.02 27.42 -8.71
CA THR A 332 -2.85 28.23 -7.81
C THR A 332 -3.17 27.44 -6.54
N LEU A 333 -2.89 28.02 -5.37
CA LEU A 333 -3.32 27.45 -4.09
C LEU A 333 -4.81 27.74 -3.87
N LEU A 334 -5.66 26.70 -3.93
CA LEU A 334 -7.10 26.83 -3.73
C LEU A 334 -7.54 26.54 -2.29
N LEU A 335 -6.77 25.73 -1.56
CA LEU A 335 -7.01 25.37 -0.16
C LEU A 335 -5.70 24.86 0.47
N GLY A 336 -5.51 25.12 1.77
CA GLY A 336 -4.46 24.50 2.57
C GLY A 336 -3.05 25.01 2.24
N GLY A 337 -2.11 24.10 1.99
CA GLY A 337 -0.73 24.41 1.61
C GLY A 337 0.24 24.58 2.79
N GLU A 338 -0.19 24.26 4.00
CA GLU A 338 0.52 24.61 5.23
C GLU A 338 0.73 23.41 6.17
N LYS A 339 1.85 23.44 6.90
CA LYS A 339 2.07 22.56 8.05
C LYS A 339 1.29 23.13 9.23
N VAL A 340 0.48 22.31 9.90
CA VAL A 340 -0.26 22.77 11.08
C VAL A 340 0.72 22.89 12.25
N ALA A 341 0.66 24.03 12.96
CA ALA A 341 1.51 24.27 14.12
C ALA A 341 1.20 23.29 15.26
N GLY A 342 2.24 22.94 16.04
CA GLY A 342 2.14 22.03 17.17
C GLY A 342 3.12 20.86 17.08
N LYS A 343 3.02 19.95 18.04
CA LYS A 343 3.94 18.79 18.13
C LYS A 343 3.62 17.71 17.09
N GLY A 344 2.35 17.54 16.73
CA GLY A 344 1.90 16.54 15.77
C GLY A 344 2.32 16.84 14.33
N ASN A 345 2.36 15.80 13.51
CA ASN A 345 2.82 15.83 12.14
C ASN A 345 1.69 16.09 11.12
N TYR A 346 0.87 17.08 11.38
CA TYR A 346 -0.30 17.40 10.55
C TYR A 346 0.06 18.30 9.36
N TYR A 347 -0.61 18.05 8.23
CA TYR A 347 -0.53 18.87 7.01
C TYR A 347 -1.94 19.17 6.54
N ALA A 348 -2.25 20.44 6.30
CA ALA A 348 -3.60 20.85 5.91
C ALA A 348 -4.04 20.14 4.61
N PRO A 349 -5.29 19.67 4.50
CA PRO A 349 -5.79 19.15 3.24
C PRO A 349 -5.71 20.25 2.18
N THR A 350 -5.03 19.94 1.08
CA THR A 350 -4.56 20.93 0.12
C THR A 350 -5.12 20.65 -1.27
N VAL A 351 -5.47 21.70 -1.99
CA VAL A 351 -5.91 21.64 -3.38
C VAL A 351 -5.11 22.65 -4.21
N LEU A 352 -4.44 22.16 -5.24
CA LEU A 352 -3.68 22.95 -6.21
C LEU A 352 -4.45 22.96 -7.54
N GLY A 353 -4.85 24.14 -7.98
CA GLY A 353 -5.46 24.39 -9.29
C GLY A 353 -4.43 24.82 -10.33
N ASN A 354 -4.87 24.87 -11.59
CA ASN A 354 -4.03 25.30 -12.73
C ASN A 354 -2.72 24.51 -12.87
N VAL A 355 -2.71 23.24 -12.46
CA VAL A 355 -1.52 22.40 -12.55
C VAL A 355 -1.29 21.97 -14.00
N THR A 356 -0.10 22.23 -14.53
CA THR A 356 0.31 21.84 -15.89
C THR A 356 1.17 20.57 -15.87
N PRO A 357 1.32 19.86 -17.01
CA PRO A 357 2.14 18.65 -17.08
C PRO A 357 3.63 18.80 -16.74
N GLU A 358 4.13 20.04 -16.79
CA GLU A 358 5.52 20.41 -16.52
C GLU A 358 5.80 20.56 -15.01
N MET A 359 4.77 20.81 -14.20
CA MET A 359 4.89 21.09 -12.78
C MET A 359 5.20 19.85 -11.92
N THR A 360 5.82 20.11 -10.77
CA THR A 360 6.19 19.15 -9.72
C THR A 360 4.99 18.30 -9.30
N ALA A 361 3.84 18.90 -8.97
CA ALA A 361 2.63 18.18 -8.57
C ALA A 361 2.05 17.24 -9.65
N PHE A 362 2.37 17.46 -10.93
CA PHE A 362 1.98 16.54 -12.01
C PHE A 362 3.01 15.43 -12.24
N ARG A 363 4.30 15.69 -11.98
CA ARG A 363 5.41 14.77 -12.29
C ARG A 363 5.80 13.85 -11.15
N GLN A 364 5.65 14.31 -9.92
CA GLN A 364 6.04 13.58 -8.72
C GLN A 364 4.84 12.88 -8.09
N GLU A 365 5.14 11.91 -7.23
CA GLU A 365 4.14 11.33 -6.34
C GLU A 365 3.94 12.25 -5.14
N LEU A 366 2.76 12.87 -5.05
CA LEU A 366 2.32 13.62 -3.86
C LEU A 366 1.73 12.66 -2.83
N PHE A 367 2.59 12.14 -1.93
CA PHE A 367 2.24 11.11 -0.94
C PHE A 367 1.68 11.68 0.37
N GLY A 368 0.68 12.53 0.27
CA GLY A 368 -0.06 13.10 1.39
C GLY A 368 -1.34 13.80 0.90
N PRO A 369 -1.98 14.64 1.73
CA PRO A 369 -3.33 15.15 1.46
C PRO A 369 -3.30 16.36 0.50
N VAL A 370 -2.71 16.19 -0.69
CA VAL A 370 -2.57 17.25 -1.72
C VAL A 370 -3.17 16.78 -3.05
N ALA A 371 -4.22 17.45 -3.52
CA ALA A 371 -4.82 17.24 -4.83
C ALA A 371 -4.22 18.18 -5.88
N ALA A 372 -3.97 17.68 -7.09
CA ALA A 372 -3.56 18.48 -8.24
C ALA A 372 -4.64 18.44 -9.32
N ILE A 373 -5.19 19.60 -9.69
CA ILE A 373 -6.25 19.73 -10.70
C ILE A 373 -5.65 20.33 -11.98
N THR A 374 -5.82 19.59 -13.08
CA THR A 374 -5.42 19.97 -14.45
C THR A 374 -6.66 20.01 -15.33
N VAL A 375 -6.87 21.13 -16.02
CA VAL A 375 -7.97 21.26 -17.00
C VAL A 375 -7.53 20.69 -18.34
N ALA A 376 -8.39 19.86 -18.94
CA ALA A 376 -8.19 19.27 -20.26
C ALA A 376 -9.19 19.83 -21.28
N LYS A 377 -8.69 20.30 -22.43
CA LYS A 377 -9.53 20.73 -23.55
C LYS A 377 -10.22 19.53 -24.22
N ARG A 378 -11.42 19.77 -24.78
CA ARG A 378 -12.37 18.78 -25.31
C ARG A 378 -11.72 17.64 -26.09
N CYS A 379 -12.12 16.42 -25.77
CA CYS A 379 -11.47 15.19 -26.19
C CYS A 379 -11.89 14.72 -27.60
N GLY A 380 -11.14 15.09 -28.64
CA GLY A 380 -11.01 14.30 -29.89
C GLY A 380 -9.83 13.32 -29.85
N THR A 381 -8.87 13.53 -28.94
CA THR A 381 -7.54 12.90 -28.93
C THR A 381 -6.97 12.65 -27.52
N CYS A 382 -7.81 12.34 -26.51
CA CYS A 382 -7.39 12.07 -25.11
C CYS A 382 -6.18 11.16 -24.87
N PRO A 383 -5.81 10.18 -25.72
CA PRO A 383 -4.75 9.25 -25.34
C PRO A 383 -3.42 9.95 -25.02
N ARG A 384 -3.08 11.06 -25.70
CA ARG A 384 -1.71 11.61 -25.66
C ARG A 384 -1.35 12.38 -24.38
N THR A 385 -2.28 13.12 -23.79
CA THR A 385 -2.05 13.80 -22.49
C THR A 385 -2.11 12.83 -21.32
N CYS A 386 -2.94 11.78 -21.41
CA CYS A 386 -3.02 10.73 -20.39
C CYS A 386 -1.79 9.79 -20.41
N GLN A 387 -1.25 9.49 -21.59
CA GLN A 387 -0.12 8.55 -21.77
C GLN A 387 1.27 9.18 -21.60
N ARG A 388 1.38 10.49 -21.34
CA ARG A 388 2.67 11.20 -21.36
C ARG A 388 3.59 10.91 -20.16
N GLN A 389 3.24 10.01 -19.25
CA GLN A 389 4.16 9.52 -18.22
C GLN A 389 4.30 8.00 -18.27
N ARG A 390 5.45 7.55 -18.78
CA ARG A 390 5.89 6.15 -18.72
C ARG A 390 6.39 5.73 -17.32
N LEU A 391 6.43 6.65 -16.36
CA LEU A 391 7.11 6.46 -15.07
C LEU A 391 6.22 5.84 -13.96
N TRP A 392 4.88 5.92 -14.06
CA TRP A 392 3.99 5.60 -12.93
C TRP A 392 2.63 4.94 -13.28
N PRO A 393 2.58 3.76 -13.93
CA PRO A 393 1.30 3.09 -14.18
C PRO A 393 0.92 2.18 -12.99
N ILE A 394 0.06 2.64 -12.07
CA ILE A 394 -0.64 1.74 -11.13
C ILE A 394 -2.08 1.54 -11.58
N ARG A 395 -2.93 2.58 -11.61
CA ARG A 395 -4.33 2.49 -12.10
C ARG A 395 -4.84 3.80 -12.71
N ASP A 396 -5.87 3.71 -13.56
CA ASP A 396 -6.61 4.85 -14.11
C ASP A 396 -8.10 4.78 -13.70
N GLY A 397 -8.68 5.91 -13.31
CA GLY A 397 -10.13 6.08 -13.13
C GLY A 397 -10.73 6.98 -14.21
N VAL A 398 -11.79 6.51 -14.92
CA VAL A 398 -12.50 7.30 -15.95
C VAL A 398 -13.99 7.35 -15.64
N TYR A 399 -14.55 8.54 -15.47
CA TYR A 399 -15.97 8.74 -15.18
C TYR A 399 -16.71 9.28 -16.41
N ARG A 400 -17.74 8.55 -16.84
CA ARG A 400 -18.71 8.90 -17.89
C ARG A 400 -20.08 8.37 -17.49
N LYS A 401 -21.17 9.01 -17.94
CA LYS A 401 -22.50 8.38 -17.88
C LYS A 401 -22.50 7.05 -18.65
N PRO A 402 -23.24 6.03 -18.18
CA PRO A 402 -23.45 4.80 -18.95
C PRO A 402 -24.06 5.17 -20.31
N ARG A 403 -23.40 4.79 -21.41
CA ARG A 403 -24.05 4.83 -22.73
C ARG A 403 -25.09 3.71 -22.77
N ALA A 404 -26.33 4.03 -23.11
CA ALA A 404 -27.33 3.02 -23.43
C ALA A 404 -26.76 2.06 -24.50
N GLY A 405 -26.61 0.78 -24.15
CA GLY A 405 -26.29 -0.28 -25.10
C GLY A 405 -24.82 -0.56 -25.43
N ARG A 406 -23.81 -0.09 -24.67
CA ARG A 406 -22.42 -0.60 -24.82
C ARG A 406 -21.75 -0.91 -23.50
N GLU A 407 -21.36 -2.17 -23.31
CA GLU A 407 -20.50 -2.62 -22.21
C GLU A 407 -19.18 -1.83 -22.18
N ILE A 408 -18.85 -1.28 -21.01
CA ILE A 408 -17.55 -0.67 -20.75
C ILE A 408 -16.51 -1.79 -20.66
N ARG A 409 -15.66 -1.92 -21.68
CA ARG A 409 -14.44 -2.72 -21.60
C ARG A 409 -13.35 -1.88 -20.92
N SER A 410 -12.98 -2.23 -19.69
CA SER A 410 -11.68 -1.83 -19.14
C SER A 410 -10.58 -2.51 -19.95
N ARG A 411 -9.62 -1.74 -20.47
CA ARG A 411 -8.33 -2.28 -20.95
C ARG A 411 -7.37 -2.46 -19.76
N ALA A 412 -7.82 -3.28 -18.82
CA ALA A 412 -7.03 -3.93 -17.79
C ALA A 412 -7.99 -5.00 -17.27
N GLY A 413 -7.65 -6.27 -17.49
CA GLY A 413 -8.53 -7.43 -17.30
C GLY A 413 -9.00 -7.68 -15.87
N VAL A 414 -9.81 -6.77 -15.33
CA VAL A 414 -10.57 -6.93 -14.08
C VAL A 414 -11.99 -6.48 -14.38
N ARG A 415 -12.89 -7.46 -14.55
CA ARG A 415 -14.33 -7.23 -14.68
C ARG A 415 -14.92 -7.04 -13.27
N ARG A 416 -15.69 -5.96 -13.12
CA ARG A 416 -16.62 -5.64 -12.02
C ARG A 416 -16.00 -5.35 -10.64
N GLY A 417 -16.39 -4.22 -10.05
CA GLY A 417 -16.31 -4.00 -8.60
C GLY A 417 -15.45 -2.83 -8.12
N VAL A 418 -15.84 -1.58 -8.42
CA VAL A 418 -15.39 -0.41 -7.62
C VAL A 418 -16.02 -0.44 -6.21
N HIS A 419 -16.97 -1.34 -5.94
CA HIS A 419 -17.57 -1.55 -4.61
C HIS A 419 -16.73 -2.35 -3.61
N GLN A 420 -15.50 -2.78 -3.93
CA GLN A 420 -14.62 -3.51 -3.00
C GLN A 420 -13.53 -2.65 -2.32
N TRP A 421 -13.58 -1.33 -2.51
CA TRP A 421 -12.53 -0.41 -2.05
C TRP A 421 -13.05 0.83 -1.30
N LEU A 422 -14.28 0.76 -0.76
CA LEU A 422 -14.80 1.69 0.23
C LEU A 422 -15.03 0.97 1.55
#